data_AF-A0A2N0WGD5-F1
#
_entry.id   AF-A0A2N0WGD5-F1
#
_cell.length_a   1.000
_cell.length_b   1.000
_cell.length_c   1.000
_cell.angle_alpha   90.00
_cell.angle_beta   90.00
_cell.angle_gamma   90.00
#
_symmetry.space_group_name_H-M   'P 1'
#
loop_
_entity.id
_entity.type
_entity.pdbx_description
1 polymer ?
#
loop_
_entity_poly.entity_id
_entity_poly.type
_entity_poly.pdbx_seq_one_letter_code
_entity_poly.pdbx_strand_id
1 'polypeptide(L)' 'LVFLAFTGFVISLWPNIIPPSVTIWEAAAPHSSQKFALVGAVILIPIIIAYTILSYWVFRDKVRVGDTGYH' A
#
# COMPACT_ATOMS: atom_id res chain seq x y z
N LEU A 1 5.01 -17.72 0.21
CA LEU A 1 6.36 -17.61 -0.39
C LEU A 1 6.71 -16.16 -0.75
N VAL A 2 5.89 -15.48 -1.57
CA VAL A 2 6.14 -14.10 -2.04
C VAL A 2 6.40 -13.12 -0.90
N PHE A 3 5.51 -13.06 0.10
CA PHE A 3 5.69 -12.17 1.25
C PHE A 3 7.04 -12.37 1.95
N LEU A 4 7.39 -13.62 2.27
CA LEU A 4 8.65 -13.95 2.95
C LEU A 4 9.89 -13.58 2.11
N ALA A 5 9.84 -13.81 0.80
CA ALA A 5 10.92 -13.46 -0.11
C ALA A 5 11.12 -11.94 -0.21
N PHE A 6 10.04 -11.17 -0.35
CA PHE A 6 10.09 -9.71 -0.37
C PHE A 6 10.61 -9.14 0.96
N THR A 7 10.15 -9.66 2.10
CA THR A 7 10.62 -9.23 3.40
C THR A 7 12.11 -9.54 3.60
N GLY A 8 12.56 -10.74 3.21
CA GLY A 8 13.98 -11.10 3.25
C GLY A 8 14.85 -10.16 2.40
N PHE A 9 14.38 -9.81 1.20
CA PHE A 9 15.06 -8.86 0.33
C PHE A 9 15.18 -7.45 0.95
N VAL A 10 14.10 -6.92 1.53
CA VAL A 10 14.12 -5.60 2.21
C VAL A 10 15.10 -5.59 3.38
N ILE A 11 15.11 -6.67 4.18
CA ILE A 11 16.05 -6.80 5.32
C ILE A 11 17.51 -6.84 4.83
N SER A 12 17.79 -7.50 3.70
CA SER A 12 19.14 -7.57 3.16
C SER A 12 19.67 -6.22 2.63
N LEU A 13 18.79 -5.32 2.20
CA LEU A 13 19.19 -4.00 1.72
C LEU A 13 19.47 -3.03 2.88
N TRP A 14 18.76 -3.18 4.01
CA TRP A 14 18.90 -2.30 5.16
C TRP A 14 20.36 -2.19 5.66
N PRO A 15 20.88 -0.97 5.94
CA PRO A 15 20.22 0.34 5.95
C PRO A 15 20.25 1.08 4.61
N ASN A 16 20.76 0.45 3.56
CA ASN A 16 20.87 1.03 2.23
C ASN A 16 19.57 0.85 1.43
N ILE A 17 19.20 1.86 0.66
CA ILE A 17 18.11 1.75 -0.30
C ILE A 17 18.65 1.55 -1.72
N ILE A 18 19.84 2.09 -2.01
CA ILE A 18 20.62 1.81 -3.22
C ILE A 18 22.04 1.41 -2.78
N PRO A 19 22.35 0.10 -2.74
CA PRO A 19 23.67 -0.37 -2.34
C PRO A 19 24.77 0.06 -3.32
N PRO A 20 26.02 0.26 -2.84
CA PRO A 20 26.48 0.16 -1.46
C PRO A 20 26.43 1.49 -0.68
N SER A 21 26.13 2.60 -1.35
CA SER A 21 26.50 3.93 -0.85
C SER A 21 25.35 4.84 -0.44
N VAL A 22 24.10 4.54 -0.82
CA VAL A 22 22.97 5.43 -0.51
C VAL A 22 22.10 4.80 0.57
N THR A 23 22.16 5.42 1.75
CA THR A 23 21.36 5.07 2.91
C THR A 23 19.94 5.63 2.82
N ILE A 24 19.02 5.08 3.61
CA ILE A 24 17.64 5.61 3.72
C ILE A 24 17.60 7.09 4.14
N TRP A 25 18.62 7.55 4.87
CA TRP A 25 18.69 8.90 5.42
C TRP A 25 19.16 9.90 4.37
N GLU A 26 20.12 9.50 3.53
CA GLU A 26 20.61 10.32 2.42
C GLU A 26 19.58 10.41 1.29
N ALA A 27 18.80 9.35 1.09
CA ALA A 27 17.69 9.33 0.13
C ALA A 27 16.42 10.01 0.67
N ALA A 28 16.38 10.45 1.93
CA ALA A 28 15.18 11.03 2.52
C ALA A 28 14.88 12.41 1.90
N ALA A 29 13.59 12.63 1.60
CA ALA A 29 13.12 13.94 1.17
C ALA A 29 13.27 14.98 2.30
N PRO A 30 13.34 16.29 1.96
CA PRO A 30 13.35 17.36 2.96
C PRO A 30 12.18 17.24 3.95
N HIS A 31 12.44 17.58 5.22
CA HIS A 31 11.48 17.40 6.32
C HIS A 31 10.13 18.11 6.10
N SER A 32 10.11 19.27 5.43
CA SER A 32 8.86 19.98 5.08
C SER A 32 8.01 19.17 4.11
N SER A 33 8.61 18.64 3.05
CA SER A 33 7.94 17.80 2.05
C SER A 33 7.43 16.48 2.66
N GLN A 34 8.23 15.85 3.53
CA GLN A 34 7.83 14.61 4.20
C GLN A 34 6.62 14.83 5.13
N LYS A 35 6.59 15.95 5.86
CA LYS A 35 5.43 16.33 6.69
C LYS A 35 4.18 16.59 5.86
N PHE A 36 4.31 17.29 4.73
CA PHE A 36 3.18 17.49 3.81
C PHE A 36 2.63 16.16 3.29
N ALA A 37 3.51 15.27 2.81
CA ALA A 37 3.13 13.95 2.34
C ALA A 37 2.47 13.10 3.44
N LEU A 38 2.97 13.19 4.68
CA LEU A 38 2.39 12.49 5.83
C LEU A 38 0.96 12.94 6.13
N VAL A 39 0.71 14.26 6.17
CA VAL A 39 -0.65 14.79 6.39
C VAL A 39 -1.60 14.32 5.27
N GLY A 40 -1.15 14.39 4.02
CA GLY A 40 -1.92 13.87 2.89
C GLY A 40 -2.21 12.38 3.02
N ALA A 41 -1.22 11.57 3.35
CA ALA A 41 -1.36 10.13 3.53
C ALA A 41 -2.33 9.76 4.66
N VAL A 42 -2.27 10.44 5.81
CA VAL A 42 -3.16 10.21 6.95
C VAL A 42 -4.62 10.48 6.62
N ILE A 43 -4.91 11.40 5.69
CA ILE A 43 -6.29 11.69 5.25
C ILE A 43 -6.71 10.75 4.12
N LEU A 44 -5.85 10.57 3.11
CA LEU A 44 -6.19 9.82 1.90
C LEU A 44 -6.26 8.32 2.13
N ILE A 45 -5.35 7.74 2.92
CA ILE A 45 -5.33 6.29 3.16
C ILE A 45 -6.64 5.82 3.81
N PRO A 46 -7.16 6.45 4.88
CA PRO A 46 -8.46 6.06 5.44
C PRO A 46 -9.62 6.19 4.45
N ILE A 47 -9.63 7.23 3.61
CA ILE A 47 -10.68 7.42 2.59
C ILE A 47 -10.63 6.27 1.57
N ILE A 48 -9.44 5.93 1.08
CA ILE A 48 -9.25 4.83 0.13
C ILE A 48 -9.72 3.52 0.76
N ILE A 49 -9.28 3.22 1.99
CA ILE A 49 -9.69 2.00 2.70
C ILE A 49 -11.21 1.97 2.91
N ALA A 50 -11.82 3.06 3.35
CA ALA A 50 -13.27 3.14 3.54
C ALA A 50 -14.02 2.89 2.23
N TYR A 51 -13.60 3.54 1.14
CA TYR A 51 -14.20 3.31 -0.19
C TYR A 51 -14.02 1.86 -0.65
N THR A 52 -12.83 1.29 -0.48
CA THR A 52 -12.56 -0.10 -0.84
C THR A 52 -13.47 -1.05 -0.04
N ILE A 53 -13.57 -0.88 1.28
CA ILE A 53 -14.45 -1.68 2.14
C ILE A 53 -15.91 -1.54 1.71
N LEU A 54 -16.39 -0.31 1.49
CA LEU A 54 -17.76 -0.06 1.04
C LEU A 54 -18.04 -0.68 -0.32
N SER A 55 -17.10 -0.58 -1.26
CA SER A 55 -17.21 -1.23 -2.57
C SER A 55 -17.38 -2.74 -2.42
N TYR A 56 -16.49 -3.40 -1.68
CA TYR A 56 -16.63 -4.83 -1.39
C TYR A 56 -17.95 -5.14 -0.68
N TRP A 57 -18.38 -4.31 0.27
CA TRP A 57 -19.61 -4.53 1.02
C TRP A 57 -20.88 -4.37 0.16
N VAL A 58 -20.91 -3.39 -0.73
CA VAL A 58 -22.03 -3.13 -1.65
C VAL A 58 -22.16 -4.23 -2.71
N PHE A 59 -21.03 -4.82 -3.14
CA PHE A 59 -21.01 -5.81 -4.22
C PHE A 59 -20.93 -7.27 -3.75
N ARG A 60 -20.67 -7.55 -2.46
CA ARG A 60 -20.48 -8.94 -1.96
C ARG A 60 -21.68 -9.86 -2.17
N ASP A 61 -22.91 -9.34 -2.17
CA ASP A 61 -24.13 -10.15 -2.25
C ASP A 61 -24.82 -10.09 -3.63
N LYS A 62 -24.23 -9.38 -4.60
CA LYS A 62 -24.80 -9.19 -5.94
C LYS A 62 -24.32 -10.19 -6.98
N VAL A 63 -23.50 -11.17 -6.58
CA VAL A 63 -23.04 -12.26 -7.46
C VAL A 63 -23.40 -13.58 -6.80
N ARG A 64 -24.60 -14.07 -7.10
CA ARG A 64 -25.01 -15.44 -6.75
C ARG A 64 -24.72 -16.36 -7.92
N VAL A 65 -24.05 -17.49 -7.65
CA VAL A 65 -23.93 -18.59 -8.61
C VAL A 65 -25.33 -19.14 -8.85
N GLY A 66 -25.98 -18.72 -9.94
CA GLY A 66 -27.34 -19.11 -10.31
C GLY A 66 -28.34 -17.98 -10.60
N ASP A 67 -27.94 -16.70 -10.57
CA ASP A 67 -28.84 -15.61 -10.99
C ASP A 67 -29.15 -15.73 -12.50
N THR A 68 -30.42 -15.59 -12.86
CA THR A 68 -31.02 -15.77 -14.21
C THR A 68 -30.54 -14.78 -15.28
N GLY A 69 -29.47 -14.02 -15.00
CA GLY A 69 -28.72 -13.21 -15.96
C GLY A 69 -27.44 -13.87 -16.46
N TYR A 70 -27.07 -15.04 -15.91
CA TYR A 70 -26.05 -15.92 -16.46
C TYR A 70 -26.72 -16.90 -17.43
N HIS A 71 -26.93 -16.42 -18.66
CA HIS A 71 -27.19 -17.25 -19.81
C HIS A 71 -26.00 -17.14 -20.77
#